data_AF-A0A941CSQ2-F1
#
_entry.id   AF-A0A941CSQ2-F1
#
_cell.length_a   1.000
_cell.length_b   1.000
_cell.length_c   1.000
_cell.angle_alpha   90.00
_cell.angle_beta   90.00
_cell.angle_gamma   90.00
#
_symmetry.space_group_name_H-M   'P 1'
#
loop_
_entity.id
_entity.type
_entity.pdbx_description
1 polymer ?
#
loop_
_entity_poly.entity_id
_entity_poly.type
_entity_poly.pdbx_seq_one_letter_code
_entity_poly.pdbx_strand_id
1 'polypeptide(L)'
;MEFERSSEKESTADPKNMGYFLLDALFDALDIGSVLTLHKSRNKIPYDLVGLTKLLVIGRMRSPASKISTYENKDNYLMSLADSSNWHEIYKCLDELDKKSEAIQKRMNQKLTKETGKRGEITYYDVTNYFFEIEQNDEDIFDEHGILLKKGLRKKGVCKHNRKTPIVQMGMFLDAHGIPVSYHLFPGNTFDQATLRPAMKKTIDQYNLKKIIIVAHFLICFIALVMMRLIQNTVVDSTGASTKSAFDWEAGLSAKRVQAALKEYSAIEIPQGYFLTTRVTEDLKTITRALGIEKDLRLPTLSELKQYRFDIRKKLII
;
A
#
# COMPACT_ATOMS: atom_id res chain seq x y z
N MET A 1 26.00 13.42 -43.05
CA MET A 1 24.84 13.94 -42.29
C MET A 1 25.42 14.73 -41.14
N GLU A 2 25.54 16.04 -41.33
CA GLU A 2 25.88 16.96 -40.26
C GLU A 2 24.67 17.04 -39.32
N PHE A 3 24.89 16.80 -38.02
CA PHE A 3 23.88 17.02 -37.00
C PHE A 3 23.70 18.52 -36.82
N GLU A 4 22.59 19.06 -37.34
CA GLU A 4 22.16 20.43 -37.06
C GLU A 4 21.96 20.61 -35.55
N ARG A 5 22.79 21.47 -34.97
CA ARG A 5 22.85 21.76 -33.52
C ARG A 5 21.87 22.87 -33.12
N SER A 6 20.78 23.04 -33.87
CA SER A 6 19.84 24.17 -33.76
C SER A 6 18.53 23.83 -33.04
N SER A 7 18.33 22.60 -32.56
CA SER A 7 17.14 22.18 -31.78
C SER A 7 17.45 21.88 -30.30
N GLU A 8 18.33 22.64 -29.64
CA GLU A 8 18.63 22.48 -28.20
C GLU A 8 17.46 22.88 -27.25
N LYS A 9 16.27 23.14 -27.80
CA LYS A 9 15.01 23.16 -27.04
C LYS A 9 14.21 21.91 -27.38
N GLU A 10 13.89 21.12 -26.37
CA GLU A 10 12.98 19.94 -26.38
C GLU A 10 13.58 18.56 -26.65
N SER A 11 14.63 18.18 -25.92
CA SER A 11 14.79 16.76 -25.56
C SER A 11 15.02 16.62 -24.05
N THR A 12 14.00 16.99 -23.28
CA THR A 12 13.95 16.58 -21.87
C THR A 12 13.58 15.11 -21.82
N ALA A 13 14.54 14.25 -21.49
CA ALA A 13 14.24 12.88 -21.12
C ALA A 13 13.22 12.89 -19.95
N ASP A 14 12.04 12.32 -20.17
CA ASP A 14 10.97 12.18 -19.16
C ASP A 14 10.87 10.70 -18.75
N PRO A 15 11.79 10.21 -17.88
CA PRO A 15 11.79 8.82 -17.47
C PRO A 15 10.54 8.48 -16.66
N LYS A 16 9.76 7.52 -17.18
CA LYS A 16 8.58 7.00 -16.49
C LYS A 16 8.92 5.75 -15.69
N ASN A 17 8.44 5.67 -14.46
CA ASN A 17 8.70 4.54 -13.58
C ASN A 17 8.08 3.25 -14.12
N MET A 18 8.85 2.17 -14.04
CA MET A 18 8.45 0.81 -14.44
C MET A 18 8.47 -0.18 -13.27
N GLY A 19 9.19 0.13 -12.18
CA GLY A 19 9.23 -0.70 -10.98
C GLY A 19 7.86 -0.95 -10.35
N TYR A 20 6.89 -0.05 -10.58
CA TYR A 20 5.52 -0.25 -10.11
C TYR A 20 4.81 -1.47 -10.72
N PHE A 21 5.28 -2.06 -11.83
CA PHE A 21 4.66 -3.27 -12.40
C PHE A 21 4.60 -4.42 -11.39
N LEU A 22 5.65 -4.58 -10.59
CA LEU A 22 5.67 -5.56 -9.50
C LEU A 22 4.58 -5.25 -8.46
N LEU A 23 4.46 -3.98 -8.07
CA LEU A 23 3.50 -3.54 -7.05
C LEU A 23 2.06 -3.67 -7.55
N ASP A 24 1.81 -3.35 -8.81
CA ASP A 24 0.51 -3.51 -9.46
C ASP A 24 0.10 -4.99 -9.52
N ALA A 25 1.05 -5.88 -9.85
CA ALA A 25 0.81 -7.31 -9.86
C ALA A 25 0.53 -7.88 -8.46
N LEU A 26 1.28 -7.46 -7.44
CA LEU A 26 1.02 -7.85 -6.05
C LEU A 26 -0.35 -7.33 -5.56
N PHE A 27 -0.73 -6.11 -5.94
CA PHE A 27 -2.05 -5.58 -5.61
C PHE A 27 -3.18 -6.43 -6.23
N ASP A 28 -3.00 -6.84 -7.49
CA ASP A 28 -3.94 -7.72 -8.18
C ASP A 28 -4.00 -9.12 -7.55
N ALA A 29 -2.85 -9.66 -7.13
CA ALA A 29 -2.73 -10.94 -6.43
C ALA A 29 -3.51 -10.98 -5.10
N LEU A 30 -3.46 -9.86 -4.35
CA LEU A 30 -4.21 -9.68 -3.11
C LEU A 30 -5.73 -9.59 -3.34
N ASP A 31 -6.16 -9.48 -4.59
CA ASP A 31 -7.56 -9.45 -5.04
C ASP A 31 -8.43 -8.41 -4.30
N ILE A 32 -7.82 -7.27 -4.01
CA ILE A 32 -8.51 -6.09 -3.45
C ILE A 32 -9.48 -5.53 -4.50
N GLY A 33 -9.10 -5.64 -5.78
CA GLY A 33 -9.87 -5.18 -6.93
C GLY A 33 -11.28 -5.76 -6.99
N SER A 34 -11.48 -7.04 -6.63
CA SER A 34 -12.84 -7.64 -6.64
C SER A 34 -13.78 -7.00 -5.62
N VAL A 35 -13.30 -6.72 -4.41
CA VAL A 35 -14.09 -6.06 -3.35
C VAL A 35 -14.49 -4.66 -3.80
N LEU A 36 -13.54 -3.90 -4.32
CA LEU A 36 -13.76 -2.53 -4.77
C LEU A 36 -14.64 -2.45 -6.01
N THR A 37 -14.48 -3.37 -6.96
CA THR A 37 -15.30 -3.42 -8.18
C THR A 37 -16.76 -3.73 -7.84
N LEU A 38 -16.99 -4.71 -6.96
CA LEU A 38 -18.33 -5.04 -6.47
C LEU A 38 -18.96 -3.84 -5.71
N HIS A 39 -18.17 -3.17 -4.87
CA HIS A 39 -18.62 -1.99 -4.14
C HIS A 39 -18.95 -0.81 -5.06
N LYS A 40 -18.09 -0.55 -6.05
CA LYS A 40 -18.30 0.46 -7.10
C LYS A 40 -19.58 0.21 -7.88
N SER A 41 -19.80 -1.03 -8.32
CA SER A 41 -21.01 -1.41 -9.06
C SER A 41 -22.27 -1.22 -8.21
N ARG A 42 -22.28 -1.71 -6.97
CA ARG A 42 -23.45 -1.63 -6.07
C ARG A 42 -23.85 -0.21 -5.71
N ASN A 43 -22.86 0.67 -5.48
CA ASN A 43 -23.12 2.06 -5.06
C ASN A 43 -23.08 3.05 -6.23
N LYS A 44 -22.96 2.57 -7.47
CA LYS A 44 -22.90 3.40 -8.69
C LYS A 44 -21.85 4.51 -8.61
N ILE A 45 -20.66 4.18 -8.11
CA ILE A 45 -19.57 5.15 -7.96
C ILE A 45 -19.03 5.53 -9.36
N PRO A 46 -19.05 6.82 -9.74
CA PRO A 46 -18.82 7.24 -11.13
C PRO A 46 -17.34 7.31 -11.54
N TYR A 47 -16.40 7.22 -10.59
CA TYR A 47 -14.97 7.38 -10.84
C TYR A 47 -14.18 6.06 -10.71
N ASP A 48 -12.91 6.06 -11.11
CA ASP A 48 -12.02 4.90 -11.04
C ASP A 48 -11.54 4.59 -9.61
N LEU A 49 -12.42 3.97 -8.81
CA LEU A 49 -12.11 3.58 -7.43
C LEU A 49 -10.91 2.62 -7.33
N VAL A 50 -10.79 1.66 -8.25
CA VAL A 50 -9.73 0.64 -8.19
C VAL A 50 -8.39 1.27 -8.54
N GLY A 51 -8.31 2.00 -9.65
CA GLY A 51 -7.08 2.66 -10.07
C GLY A 51 -6.61 3.73 -9.09
N LEU A 52 -7.52 4.54 -8.54
CA LEU A 52 -7.17 5.51 -7.48
C LEU A 52 -6.64 4.82 -6.22
N THR A 53 -7.19 3.66 -5.85
CA THR A 53 -6.68 2.86 -4.73
C THR A 53 -5.28 2.33 -5.03
N LYS A 54 -5.06 1.78 -6.23
CA LYS A 54 -3.72 1.33 -6.68
C LYS A 54 -2.71 2.46 -6.63
N LEU A 55 -3.05 3.62 -7.17
CA LEU A 55 -2.21 4.82 -7.17
C LEU A 55 -1.81 5.22 -5.73
N LEU A 56 -2.76 5.21 -4.80
CA LEU A 56 -2.51 5.55 -3.39
C LEU A 56 -1.61 4.53 -2.68
N VAL A 57 -1.83 3.23 -2.88
CA VAL A 57 -1.04 2.15 -2.27
C VAL A 57 0.38 2.11 -2.85
N ILE A 58 0.50 2.10 -4.17
CA ILE A 58 1.78 2.09 -4.89
C ILE A 58 2.58 3.36 -4.58
N GLY A 59 1.92 4.52 -4.59
CA GLY A 59 2.53 5.79 -4.21
C GLY A 59 3.03 5.78 -2.77
N ARG A 60 2.23 5.23 -1.83
CA ARG A 60 2.63 5.10 -0.42
C ARG A 60 3.85 4.19 -0.23
N MET A 61 3.97 3.14 -1.03
CA MET A 61 5.12 2.24 -0.97
C MET A 61 6.36 2.84 -1.64
N ARG A 62 6.22 3.46 -2.82
CA ARG A 62 7.37 3.93 -3.63
C ARG A 62 7.90 5.30 -3.19
N SER A 63 7.02 6.26 -2.98
CA SER A 63 7.38 7.65 -2.71
C SER A 63 6.33 8.28 -1.78
N PRO A 64 6.38 7.97 -0.47
CA PRO A 64 5.39 8.46 0.48
C PRO A 64 5.27 9.99 0.43
N ALA A 65 4.08 10.48 0.07
CA ALA A 65 3.78 11.91 -0.03
C ALA A 65 2.34 12.19 0.43
N SER A 66 1.91 13.46 0.33
CA SER A 66 0.50 13.82 0.53
C SER A 66 -0.38 13.14 -0.53
N LYS A 67 -1.70 13.04 -0.27
CA LYS A 67 -2.64 12.42 -1.22
C LYS A 67 -2.67 13.19 -2.54
N ILE A 68 -2.75 14.51 -2.45
CA ILE A 68 -2.73 15.38 -3.63
C ILE A 68 -1.40 15.28 -4.39
N SER A 69 -0.25 15.28 -3.70
CA SER A 69 1.05 15.08 -4.37
C SER A 69 1.14 13.70 -5.03
N THR A 70 0.54 12.67 -4.45
CA THR A 70 0.46 11.34 -5.09
C THR A 70 -0.39 11.39 -6.36
N TYR A 71 -1.49 12.16 -6.36
CA TYR A 71 -2.34 12.37 -7.54
C TYR A 71 -1.62 13.15 -8.64
N GLU A 72 -0.95 14.25 -8.29
CA GLU A 72 -0.18 15.09 -9.23
C GLU A 72 0.94 14.30 -9.90
N ASN A 73 1.52 13.31 -9.19
CA ASN A 73 2.58 12.46 -9.70
C ASN A 73 2.07 11.19 -10.43
N LYS A 74 0.77 11.08 -10.75
CA LYS A 74 0.20 9.90 -11.42
C LYS A 74 0.76 9.68 -12.83
N ASP A 75 1.22 10.75 -13.50
CA ASP A 75 1.75 10.68 -14.86
C ASP A 75 3.24 10.29 -14.89
N ASN A 76 3.85 10.02 -13.73
CA ASN A 76 5.23 9.52 -13.62
C ASN A 76 5.32 7.99 -13.80
N TYR A 77 4.21 7.29 -13.97
CA TYR A 77 4.19 5.85 -14.23
C TYR A 77 4.15 5.59 -15.73
N LEU A 78 4.87 4.56 -16.19
CA LEU A 78 4.99 4.24 -17.62
C LEU A 78 3.66 3.90 -18.30
N MET A 79 2.69 3.43 -17.52
CA MET A 79 1.32 3.26 -17.97
C MET A 79 0.41 3.81 -16.88
N SER A 80 -0.72 4.39 -17.26
CA SER A 80 -1.64 4.96 -16.28
C SER A 80 -2.14 3.89 -15.30
N LEU A 81 -2.07 4.24 -14.01
CA LEU A 81 -2.61 3.43 -12.91
C LEU A 81 -4.07 3.75 -12.60
N ALA A 82 -4.51 4.97 -12.91
CA ALA A 82 -5.82 5.48 -12.55
C ALA A 82 -6.38 6.36 -13.66
N ASP A 83 -7.62 6.10 -14.05
CA ASP A 83 -8.35 6.95 -14.97
C ASP A 83 -9.23 7.94 -14.18
N SER A 84 -8.64 9.07 -13.83
CA SER A 84 -9.30 10.14 -13.07
C SER A 84 -8.73 11.48 -13.50
N SER A 85 -9.60 12.42 -13.89
CA SER A 85 -9.25 13.79 -14.25
C SER A 85 -9.49 14.77 -13.10
N ASN A 86 -10.24 14.36 -12.07
CA ASN A 86 -10.63 15.21 -10.94
C ASN A 86 -9.92 14.80 -9.65
N TRP A 87 -9.01 15.65 -9.16
CA TRP A 87 -8.24 15.38 -7.94
C TRP A 87 -9.11 15.18 -6.69
N HIS A 88 -10.32 15.76 -6.63
CA HIS A 88 -11.23 15.55 -5.50
C HIS A 88 -11.63 14.07 -5.33
N GLU A 89 -11.62 13.30 -6.43
CA GLU A 89 -11.94 11.87 -6.41
C GLU A 89 -10.95 11.08 -5.55
N ILE A 90 -9.71 11.56 -5.37
CA ILE A 90 -8.75 10.88 -4.49
C ILE A 90 -9.18 10.93 -3.03
N TYR A 91 -9.86 11.99 -2.60
CA TYR A 91 -10.39 12.12 -1.24
C TYR A 91 -11.71 11.36 -1.09
N LYS A 92 -12.59 11.39 -2.10
CA LYS A 92 -13.80 10.56 -2.14
C LYS A 92 -13.46 9.07 -2.10
N CYS A 93 -12.37 8.67 -2.76
CA CYS A 93 -11.84 7.31 -2.71
C CYS A 93 -11.54 6.86 -1.26
N LEU A 94 -11.00 7.75 -0.42
CA LEU A 94 -10.76 7.44 1.00
C LEU A 94 -12.06 7.10 1.72
N ASP A 95 -13.17 7.77 1.38
CA ASP A 95 -14.46 7.49 2.00
C ASP A 95 -14.99 6.10 1.69
N GLU A 96 -14.77 5.63 0.46
CA GLU A 96 -15.19 4.30 0.04
C GLU A 96 -14.26 3.20 0.60
N LEU A 97 -12.97 3.51 0.77
CA LEU A 97 -12.00 2.62 1.40
C LEU A 97 -12.28 2.40 2.88
N ASP A 98 -12.67 3.43 3.63
CA ASP A 98 -13.07 3.30 5.04
C ASP A 98 -14.24 2.32 5.18
N LYS A 99 -15.31 2.53 4.41
CA LYS A 99 -16.51 1.66 4.40
C LYS A 99 -16.20 0.19 4.10
N LYS A 100 -15.10 -0.09 3.40
CA LYS A 100 -14.70 -1.45 2.99
C LYS A 100 -13.41 -1.95 3.63
N SER A 101 -12.86 -1.25 4.62
CA SER A 101 -11.57 -1.63 5.24
C SER A 101 -11.57 -3.08 5.74
N GLU A 102 -12.57 -3.48 6.52
CA GLU A 102 -12.66 -4.85 7.06
C GLU A 102 -12.85 -5.90 5.95
N ALA A 103 -13.66 -5.58 4.93
CA ALA A 103 -13.88 -6.47 3.80
C ALA A 103 -12.60 -6.67 2.98
N ILE A 104 -11.81 -5.61 2.79
CA ILE A 104 -10.52 -5.65 2.11
C ILE A 104 -9.53 -6.50 2.91
N GLN A 105 -9.39 -6.25 4.22
CA GLN A 105 -8.55 -7.07 5.11
C GLN A 105 -8.94 -8.56 5.03
N LYS A 106 -10.23 -8.88 5.14
CA LYS A 106 -10.73 -10.25 5.03
C LYS A 106 -10.42 -10.89 3.68
N ARG A 107 -10.59 -10.16 2.56
CA ARG A 107 -10.31 -10.69 1.23
C ARG A 107 -8.83 -11.02 1.04
N MET A 108 -7.96 -10.10 1.41
CA MET A 108 -6.51 -10.33 1.38
C MET A 108 -6.11 -11.51 2.25
N ASN A 109 -6.75 -11.65 3.42
CA ASN A 109 -6.55 -12.78 4.31
C ASN A 109 -6.91 -14.10 3.67
N GLN A 110 -8.11 -14.21 3.12
CA GLN A 110 -8.56 -15.40 2.41
C GLN A 110 -7.63 -15.78 1.25
N LYS A 111 -7.15 -14.78 0.48
CA LYS A 111 -6.25 -15.00 -0.64
C LYS A 111 -4.91 -15.56 -0.20
N LEU A 112 -4.23 -14.87 0.70
CA LEU A 112 -2.92 -15.32 1.17
C LEU A 112 -3.02 -16.66 1.94
N THR A 113 -4.08 -16.90 2.74
CA THR A 113 -4.26 -18.18 3.46
C THR A 113 -4.41 -19.36 2.50
N LYS A 114 -5.21 -19.21 1.44
CA LYS A 114 -5.46 -20.27 0.46
C LYS A 114 -4.17 -20.76 -0.20
N GLU A 115 -3.20 -19.87 -0.35
CA GLU A 115 -2.09 -20.05 -1.29
C GLU A 115 -0.77 -20.31 -0.57
N THR A 116 -0.59 -19.71 0.60
CA THR A 116 0.58 -19.97 1.46
C THR A 116 0.38 -21.16 2.41
N GLY A 117 -0.87 -21.62 2.61
CA GLY A 117 -1.21 -22.76 3.47
C GLY A 117 -0.88 -22.61 4.96
N LYS A 118 -0.19 -21.53 5.38
CA LYS A 118 0.45 -21.38 6.70
C LYS A 118 -0.08 -20.22 7.53
N ARG A 119 -1.10 -19.51 7.08
CA ARG A 119 -1.59 -18.29 7.74
C ARG A 119 -2.49 -18.52 8.97
N GLY A 120 -2.34 -19.65 9.65
CA GLY A 120 -3.28 -20.13 10.66
C GLY A 120 -3.08 -19.57 12.07
N GLU A 121 -1.86 -19.21 12.45
CA GLU A 121 -1.57 -18.78 13.82
C GLU A 121 -1.25 -17.29 13.84
N ILE A 122 -2.17 -16.51 14.42
CA ILE A 122 -1.86 -15.14 14.85
C ILE A 122 -0.84 -15.27 15.97
N THR A 123 0.41 -14.96 15.66
CA THR A 123 1.50 -15.19 16.60
C THR A 123 1.79 -13.95 17.44
N TYR A 124 1.52 -12.75 16.91
CA TYR A 124 1.91 -11.51 17.58
C TYR A 124 0.88 -10.39 17.44
N TYR A 125 0.86 -9.51 18.44
CA TYR A 125 0.04 -8.31 18.48
C TYR A 125 0.92 -7.12 18.83
N ASP A 126 1.07 -6.19 17.87
CA ASP A 126 1.82 -4.96 18.07
C ASP A 126 0.88 -3.76 18.30
N VAL A 127 1.26 -2.86 19.20
CA VAL A 127 0.49 -1.64 19.53
C VAL A 127 1.36 -0.41 19.30
N THR A 128 0.98 0.35 18.28
CA THR A 128 1.67 1.57 17.84
C THR A 128 0.79 2.81 18.04
N ASN A 129 1.44 3.94 18.38
CA ASN A 129 0.78 5.23 18.56
C ASN A 129 1.04 6.16 17.36
N TYR A 130 -0.02 6.78 16.83
CA TYR A 130 0.05 7.79 15.78
C TYR A 130 -0.27 9.18 16.32
N PHE A 131 0.60 10.13 16.01
CA PHE A 131 0.53 11.51 16.49
C PHE A 131 -0.24 12.40 15.53
N PHE A 132 -1.01 13.33 16.10
CA PHE A 132 -1.71 14.36 15.34
C PHE A 132 -1.38 15.74 15.91
N GLU A 133 -1.26 16.72 15.03
CA GLU A 133 -1.10 18.14 15.36
C GLU A 133 -2.48 18.78 15.52
N ILE A 134 -3.24 18.28 16.50
CA ILE A 134 -4.50 18.88 16.92
C ILE A 134 -4.41 19.20 18.40
N GLU A 135 -5.08 20.26 18.84
CA GLU A 135 -5.00 20.71 20.23
C GLU A 135 -6.00 19.96 21.13
N GLN A 136 -7.15 19.61 20.56
CA GLN A 136 -8.32 19.10 21.27
C GLN A 136 -8.63 17.66 20.88
N ASN A 137 -9.23 16.93 21.82
CA ASN A 137 -9.69 15.57 21.58
C ASN A 137 -10.84 15.56 20.57
N ASP A 138 -10.97 14.48 19.81
CA ASP A 138 -12.21 14.17 19.12
C ASP A 138 -13.33 14.02 20.16
N GLU A 139 -14.46 14.65 19.86
CA GLU A 139 -15.70 14.54 20.62
C GLU A 139 -16.22 13.10 20.62
N ASP A 140 -16.88 12.77 21.72
CA ASP A 140 -17.64 11.54 21.87
C ASP A 140 -19.07 11.80 21.37
N ILE A 141 -19.62 10.84 20.64
CA ILE A 141 -20.98 10.92 20.12
C ILE A 141 -21.88 10.15 21.08
N PHE A 142 -22.91 10.83 21.58
CA PHE A 142 -23.93 10.28 22.46
C PHE A 142 -25.27 10.24 21.74
N ASP A 143 -26.16 9.35 22.17
CA ASP A 143 -27.55 9.39 21.73
C ASP A 143 -28.34 10.48 22.48
N GLU A 144 -29.63 10.60 22.14
CA GLU A 144 -30.57 11.52 22.78
C GLU A 144 -30.80 11.22 24.28
N HIS A 145 -30.40 10.04 24.75
CA HIS A 145 -30.49 9.60 26.15
C HIS A 145 -29.16 9.70 26.90
N GLY A 146 -28.11 10.24 26.29
CA GLY A 146 -26.79 10.40 26.89
C GLY A 146 -25.94 9.11 26.95
N ILE A 147 -26.34 8.04 26.25
CA ILE A 147 -25.56 6.82 26.12
C ILE A 147 -24.48 7.02 25.05
N LEU A 148 -23.25 6.59 25.35
CA LEU A 148 -22.12 6.70 24.44
C LEU A 148 -22.32 5.80 23.22
N LEU A 149 -22.65 6.39 22.07
CA LEU A 149 -22.72 5.70 20.78
C LEU A 149 -21.34 5.44 20.19
N LYS A 150 -20.44 6.44 20.26
CA LYS A 150 -19.12 6.32 19.64
C LYS A 150 -18.09 7.21 20.30
N LYS A 151 -17.00 6.59 20.75
CA LYS A 151 -15.84 7.31 21.28
C LYS A 151 -15.03 8.00 20.16
N GLY A 152 -14.64 9.25 20.36
CA GLY A 152 -13.63 10.00 19.61
C GLY A 152 -12.33 9.20 19.45
N LEU A 153 -11.67 9.30 18.29
CA LEU A 153 -10.50 8.46 18.01
C LEU A 153 -9.21 9.15 18.45
N ARG A 154 -9.01 10.41 18.04
CA ARG A 154 -7.85 11.20 18.46
C ARG A 154 -8.09 11.70 19.88
N LYS A 155 -7.41 11.10 20.86
CA LYS A 155 -7.53 11.51 22.27
C LYS A 155 -6.17 11.55 22.95
N LYS A 156 -5.97 12.49 23.87
CA LYS A 156 -4.79 12.57 24.74
C LYS A 156 -4.72 11.33 25.62
N GLY A 157 -3.61 10.62 25.58
CA GLY A 157 -3.40 9.37 26.31
C GLY A 157 -1.95 9.18 26.72
N VAL A 158 -1.66 8.05 27.38
CA VAL A 158 -0.32 7.72 27.85
C VAL A 158 0.55 7.39 26.65
N CYS A 159 1.29 8.39 26.19
CA CYS A 159 2.18 8.26 25.06
C CYS A 159 3.52 7.66 25.50
N LYS A 160 4.00 6.64 24.79
CA LYS A 160 5.37 6.08 24.95
C LYS A 160 6.49 7.12 24.77
N HIS A 161 6.18 8.30 24.23
CA HIS A 161 7.12 9.41 23.97
C HIS A 161 6.70 10.71 24.69
N ASN A 162 5.84 10.62 25.71
CA ASN A 162 5.43 11.72 26.60
C ASN A 162 4.92 13.00 25.89
N ARG A 163 4.30 12.87 24.71
CA ARG A 163 3.66 14.00 24.01
C ARG A 163 2.25 14.27 24.57
N LYS A 164 1.90 15.55 24.69
CA LYS A 164 0.59 16.03 25.22
C LYS A 164 -0.49 16.20 24.15
N THR A 165 -0.19 15.92 22.89
CA THR A 165 -1.15 16.01 21.79
C THR A 165 -2.01 14.74 21.70
N PRO A 166 -3.25 14.83 21.17
CA PRO A 166 -4.08 13.67 20.93
C PRO A 166 -3.42 12.67 19.99
N ILE A 167 -3.54 11.39 20.34
CA ILE A 167 -3.00 10.27 19.57
C ILE A 167 -4.12 9.32 19.14
N VAL A 168 -3.82 8.44 18.20
CA VAL A 168 -4.62 7.25 17.87
C VAL A 168 -3.76 6.03 18.11
N GLN A 169 -4.33 5.02 18.77
CA GLN A 169 -3.67 3.74 18.95
C GLN A 169 -4.08 2.79 17.83
N MET A 170 -3.12 2.04 17.31
CA MET A 170 -3.35 0.97 16.35
C MET A 170 -2.82 -0.33 16.93
N GLY A 171 -3.71 -1.31 17.09
CA GLY A 171 -3.35 -2.69 17.31
C GLY A 171 -3.26 -3.42 15.97
N MET A 172 -2.19 -4.17 15.74
CA MET A 172 -1.98 -4.93 14.52
C MET A 172 -1.61 -6.37 14.83
N PHE A 173 -2.33 -7.31 14.23
CA PHE A 173 -2.03 -8.73 14.30
C PHE A 173 -1.06 -9.11 13.19
N LEU A 174 -0.04 -9.89 13.54
CA LEU A 174 0.99 -10.39 12.63
C LEU A 174 1.02 -11.93 12.70
N ASP A 175 1.30 -12.56 11.56
CA ASP A 175 1.55 -13.99 11.51
C ASP A 175 3.01 -14.35 11.86
N ALA A 176 3.33 -15.64 11.87
CA ALA A 176 4.65 -16.17 12.16
C ALA A 176 5.75 -15.74 11.16
N HIS A 177 5.39 -15.14 10.02
CA HIS A 177 6.32 -14.59 9.02
C HIS A 177 6.40 -13.06 9.08
N GLY A 178 5.77 -12.45 10.09
CA GLY A 178 5.70 -10.99 10.26
C GLY A 178 4.90 -10.29 9.16
N ILE A 179 3.95 -10.99 8.52
CA ILE A 179 3.01 -10.39 7.57
C ILE A 179 1.77 -9.90 8.34
N PRO A 180 1.34 -8.64 8.15
CA PRO A 180 0.14 -8.13 8.79
C PRO A 180 -1.13 -8.88 8.39
N VAL A 181 -1.90 -9.32 9.38
CA VAL A 181 -3.18 -10.04 9.22
C VAL A 181 -4.35 -9.08 9.31
N SER A 182 -4.43 -8.30 10.37
CA SER A 182 -5.47 -7.29 10.52
C SER A 182 -4.99 -6.15 11.41
N TYR A 183 -5.65 -5.01 11.31
CA TYR A 183 -5.42 -3.89 12.20
C TYR A 183 -6.73 -3.35 12.76
N HIS A 184 -6.64 -2.81 13.96
CA HIS A 184 -7.75 -2.18 14.67
C HIS A 184 -7.29 -0.84 15.25
N LEU A 185 -8.13 0.17 15.09
CA LEU A 185 -7.88 1.50 15.63
C LEU A 185 -8.64 1.69 16.93
N PHE A 186 -7.95 2.27 17.89
CA PHE A 186 -8.44 2.55 19.23
C PHE A 186 -8.24 4.03 19.57
N PRO A 187 -9.14 4.60 20.39
CA PRO A 187 -8.92 5.93 20.94
C PRO A 187 -7.58 6.02 21.64
N GLY A 188 -6.84 7.12 21.45
CA GLY A 188 -5.48 7.26 21.98
C GLY A 188 -5.33 7.16 23.50
N ASN A 189 -6.44 7.30 24.24
CA ASN A 189 -6.48 7.12 25.68
C ASN A 189 -6.83 5.69 26.13
N THR A 190 -6.77 4.71 25.23
CA THR A 190 -7.00 3.31 25.58
C THR A 190 -5.70 2.73 26.17
N PHE A 191 -5.80 1.86 27.18
CA PHE A 191 -4.59 1.24 27.74
C PHE A 191 -4.14 0.11 26.80
N ASP A 192 -2.83 -0.02 26.54
CA ASP A 192 -2.29 -1.00 25.57
C ASP A 192 -2.83 -2.43 25.82
N GLN A 193 -2.84 -2.89 27.08
CA GLN A 193 -3.37 -4.21 27.48
C GLN A 193 -4.89 -4.36 27.23
N ALA A 194 -5.64 -3.25 27.27
CA ALA A 194 -7.08 -3.23 27.03
C ALA A 194 -7.44 -3.24 25.54
N THR A 195 -6.47 -3.10 24.63
CA THR A 195 -6.72 -3.14 23.18
C THR A 195 -6.77 -4.57 22.63
N LEU A 196 -6.06 -5.52 23.26
CA LEU A 196 -5.95 -6.90 22.77
C LEU A 196 -7.29 -7.67 22.81
N ARG A 197 -8.00 -7.65 23.95
CA ARG A 197 -9.28 -8.37 24.08
C ARG A 197 -10.34 -7.88 23.07
N PRO A 198 -10.57 -6.57 22.88
CA PRO A 198 -11.46 -6.07 21.83
C PRO A 198 -10.97 -6.39 20.41
N ALA A 199 -9.66 -6.35 20.15
CA ALA A 199 -9.10 -6.73 18.85
C ALA A 199 -9.40 -8.20 18.51
N MET A 200 -9.36 -9.10 19.50
CA MET A 200 -9.73 -10.51 19.32
C MET A 200 -11.24 -10.75 19.19
N LYS A 201 -12.07 -9.93 19.84
CA LYS A 201 -13.54 -10.14 19.92
C LYS A 201 -14.34 -9.51 18.77
N LYS A 202 -13.79 -8.56 18.04
CA LYS A 202 -14.62 -7.69 17.18
C LYS A 202 -15.24 -8.41 15.98
N THR A 203 -16.55 -8.64 16.10
CA THR A 203 -17.53 -8.58 15.02
C THR A 203 -18.17 -7.18 15.08
N ILE A 204 -17.76 -6.33 14.13
CA ILE A 204 -18.38 -5.14 13.50
C ILE A 204 -19.46 -4.34 14.27
N ASP A 205 -19.17 -3.06 14.53
CA ASP A 205 -20.19 -1.99 14.55
C ASP A 205 -19.73 -0.83 13.65
N GLN A 206 -20.51 -0.53 12.60
CA GLN A 206 -20.28 0.50 11.60
C GLN A 206 -21.06 1.76 11.96
N TYR A 207 -20.43 2.95 12.13
CA TYR A 207 -21.11 4.25 11.96
C TYR A 207 -20.16 5.42 11.68
N ASN A 208 -20.74 6.48 11.12
CA ASN A 208 -20.23 7.39 10.10
C ASN A 208 -19.60 8.70 10.65
N LEU A 209 -18.82 9.36 9.76
CA LEU A 209 -18.43 10.78 9.65
C LEU A 209 -17.53 11.45 10.73
N LYS A 210 -16.58 12.27 10.24
CA LYS A 210 -15.36 12.87 10.85
C LYS A 210 -14.11 11.98 11.00
N LYS A 211 -14.19 10.65 10.84
CA LYS A 211 -13.05 9.71 11.06
C LYS A 211 -12.54 8.99 9.80
N ILE A 212 -13.11 9.32 8.64
CA ILE A 212 -13.05 8.52 7.43
C ILE A 212 -11.64 8.50 6.81
N ILE A 213 -11.00 9.67 6.73
CA ILE A 213 -9.63 9.83 6.17
C ILE A 213 -8.59 9.03 6.98
N ILE A 214 -8.76 8.95 8.31
CA ILE A 214 -7.78 8.33 9.20
C ILE A 214 -7.75 6.82 8.95
N VAL A 215 -8.91 6.17 8.98
CA VAL A 215 -9.03 4.72 8.77
C VAL A 215 -8.56 4.33 7.37
N ALA A 216 -8.98 5.06 6.35
CA ALA A 216 -8.57 4.81 4.97
C ALA A 216 -7.06 5.02 4.77
N HIS A 217 -6.47 6.04 5.41
CA HIS A 217 -5.02 6.22 5.37
C HIS A 217 -4.28 5.04 5.99
N PHE A 218 -4.73 4.55 7.15
CA PHE A 218 -4.17 3.35 7.78
C PHE A 218 -4.33 2.11 6.91
N LEU A 219 -5.47 1.95 6.23
CA LEU A 219 -5.68 0.85 5.29
C LEU A 219 -4.67 0.88 4.14
N ILE A 220 -4.45 2.06 3.53
CA ILE A 220 -3.47 2.22 2.45
C ILE A 220 -2.06 1.84 2.93
N CYS A 221 -1.67 2.30 4.13
CA CYS A 221 -0.39 1.93 4.74
C CYS A 221 -0.30 0.43 5.05
N PHE A 222 -1.40 -0.17 5.52
CA PHE A 222 -1.49 -1.59 5.83
C PHE A 222 -1.31 -2.45 4.58
N ILE A 223 -2.00 -2.13 3.48
CA ILE A 223 -1.85 -2.85 2.20
C ILE A 223 -0.40 -2.71 1.70
N ALA A 224 0.15 -1.50 1.71
CA ALA A 224 1.53 -1.26 1.29
C ALA A 224 2.54 -2.04 2.14
N LEU A 225 2.31 -2.15 3.46
CA LEU A 225 3.14 -2.94 4.36
C LEU A 225 3.04 -4.44 4.07
N VAL A 226 1.83 -4.97 3.83
CA VAL A 226 1.65 -6.38 3.42
C VAL A 226 2.44 -6.66 2.14
N MET A 227 2.30 -5.81 1.11
CA MET A 227 3.04 -5.96 -0.15
C MET A 227 4.56 -5.90 0.06
N MET A 228 5.05 -4.99 0.90
CA MET A 228 6.47 -4.91 1.26
C MET A 228 6.96 -6.20 1.93
N ARG A 229 6.21 -6.71 2.93
CA ARG A 229 6.57 -7.94 3.64
C ARG A 229 6.53 -9.16 2.74
N LEU A 230 5.61 -9.22 1.78
CA LEU A 230 5.61 -10.29 0.76
C LEU A 230 6.90 -10.28 -0.06
N ILE A 231 7.33 -9.11 -0.55
CA ILE A 231 8.61 -9.00 -1.29
C ILE A 231 9.78 -9.43 -0.42
N GLN A 232 9.86 -8.92 0.82
CA GLN A 232 10.97 -9.24 1.73
C GLN A 232 11.03 -10.73 2.05
N ASN A 233 9.89 -11.35 2.38
CA ASN A 233 9.83 -12.78 2.70
C ASN A 233 10.21 -13.64 1.49
N THR A 234 9.72 -13.31 0.29
CA THR A 234 10.12 -14.05 -0.92
C THR A 234 11.64 -13.94 -1.19
N VAL A 235 12.24 -12.77 -0.95
CA VAL A 235 13.69 -12.59 -1.09
C VAL A 235 14.46 -13.39 -0.04
N VAL A 236 14.02 -13.38 1.22
CA VAL A 236 14.63 -14.17 2.30
C VAL A 236 14.58 -15.66 1.97
N ASP A 237 13.40 -16.17 1.58
CA ASP A 237 13.20 -17.57 1.21
C ASP A 237 14.08 -17.98 0.03
N SER A 238 14.21 -17.12 -0.98
CA SER A 238 15.02 -17.40 -2.17
C SER A 238 16.52 -17.33 -1.92
N THR A 239 16.98 -16.49 -1.00
CA THR A 239 18.42 -16.28 -0.73
C THR A 239 18.96 -17.18 0.37
N GLY A 240 18.07 -17.84 1.13
CA GLY A 240 18.44 -18.60 2.32
C GLY A 240 19.04 -17.72 3.42
N ALA A 241 18.75 -16.42 3.40
CA ALA A 241 19.25 -15.49 4.41
C ALA A 241 18.74 -15.93 5.80
N SER A 242 19.67 -16.17 6.73
CA SER A 242 19.31 -16.54 8.10
C SER A 242 18.64 -15.35 8.80
N THR A 243 17.37 -15.51 9.13
CA THR A 243 16.64 -14.54 9.96
C THR A 243 16.88 -14.87 11.43
N LYS A 244 17.28 -13.87 12.24
CA LYS A 244 17.34 -14.07 13.70
C LYS A 244 15.95 -14.25 14.33
N SER A 245 14.90 -13.73 13.67
CA SER A 245 13.50 -13.92 14.01
C SER A 245 12.60 -13.56 12.82
N ALA A 246 11.31 -13.92 12.87
CA ALA A 246 10.29 -13.47 11.91
C ALA A 246 10.18 -11.93 11.80
N PHE A 247 10.70 -11.21 12.79
CA PHE A 247 10.75 -9.75 12.87
C PHE A 247 12.13 -9.19 12.60
N ASP A 248 12.98 -9.93 11.91
CA ASP A 248 14.16 -9.31 11.34
C ASP A 248 13.73 -8.52 10.09
N TRP A 249 13.20 -7.31 10.30
CA TRP A 249 12.68 -6.43 9.24
C TRP A 249 13.77 -6.00 8.24
N GLU A 250 15.03 -6.24 8.59
CA GLU A 250 16.20 -5.98 7.78
C GLU A 250 16.81 -7.25 7.16
N ALA A 251 16.30 -8.44 7.49
CA ALA A 251 16.77 -9.67 6.87
C ALA A 251 16.47 -9.68 5.36
N GLY A 252 17.48 -10.07 4.58
CA GLY A 252 17.45 -9.97 3.13
C GLY A 252 17.61 -8.52 2.65
N LEU A 253 16.51 -7.91 2.17
CA LEU A 253 16.49 -6.52 1.72
C LEU A 253 15.64 -5.66 2.65
N SER A 254 16.22 -4.58 3.18
CA SER A 254 15.46 -3.61 3.98
C SER A 254 14.41 -2.89 3.11
N ALA A 255 13.35 -2.39 3.74
CA ALA A 255 12.28 -1.67 3.05
C ALA A 255 12.83 -0.49 2.22
N LYS A 256 13.84 0.24 2.74
CA LYS A 256 14.49 1.34 2.02
C LYS A 256 15.19 0.88 0.73
N ARG A 257 15.84 -0.28 0.77
CA ARG A 257 16.51 -0.88 -0.41
C ARG A 257 15.50 -1.34 -1.46
N VAL A 258 14.43 -2.00 -1.03
CA VAL A 258 13.31 -2.37 -1.92
C VAL A 258 12.70 -1.12 -2.57
N GLN A 259 12.44 -0.07 -1.79
CA GLN A 259 11.91 1.20 -2.31
C GLN A 259 12.84 1.85 -3.34
N ALA A 260 14.15 1.91 -3.05
CA ALA A 260 15.14 2.47 -3.97
C ALA A 260 15.17 1.68 -5.29
N ALA A 261 15.25 0.36 -5.21
CA ALA A 261 15.24 -0.54 -6.36
C ALA A 261 14.01 -0.34 -7.26
N LEU A 262 12.82 -0.19 -6.68
CA LEU A 262 11.59 0.04 -7.43
C LEU A 262 11.48 1.46 -7.98
N LYS A 263 12.06 2.45 -7.29
CA LYS A 263 12.02 3.87 -7.72
C LYS A 263 12.94 4.13 -8.90
N GLU A 264 14.13 3.54 -8.90
CA GLU A 264 15.17 3.75 -9.92
C GLU A 264 14.86 3.05 -11.25
N TYR A 265 14.00 2.03 -11.22
CA TYR A 265 13.61 1.32 -12.43
C TYR A 265 12.60 2.12 -13.25
N SER A 266 13.07 2.66 -14.37
CA SER A 266 12.31 3.55 -15.24
C SER A 266 12.64 3.28 -16.71
N ALA A 267 11.80 3.81 -17.59
CA ALA A 267 11.93 3.72 -19.03
C ALA A 267 11.67 5.09 -19.66
N ILE A 268 12.44 5.42 -20.69
CA ILE A 268 12.29 6.63 -21.49
C ILE A 268 11.81 6.19 -22.87
N GLU A 269 10.72 6.76 -23.36
CA GLU A 269 10.28 6.52 -24.73
C GLU A 269 11.29 7.14 -25.70
N ILE A 270 11.73 6.36 -26.67
CA ILE A 270 12.60 6.80 -27.75
C ILE A 270 11.83 6.73 -29.08
N PRO A 271 12.27 7.48 -30.12
CA PRO A 271 11.63 7.42 -31.43
C PRO A 271 11.46 5.99 -31.93
N GLN A 272 10.45 5.76 -32.77
CA GLN A 272 10.10 4.45 -33.35
C GLN A 272 9.40 3.47 -32.38
N GLY A 273 8.92 3.94 -31.22
CA GLY A 273 8.06 3.16 -30.32
C GLY A 273 8.81 2.17 -29.40
N TYR A 274 10.12 2.36 -29.28
CA TYR A 274 10.96 1.63 -28.34
C TYR A 274 11.11 2.42 -27.04
N PHE A 275 11.55 1.73 -25.99
CA PHE A 275 11.78 2.31 -24.69
C PHE A 275 13.19 1.97 -24.24
N LEU A 276 13.97 2.97 -23.84
CA LEU A 276 15.27 2.76 -23.20
C LEU A 276 15.04 2.58 -21.69
N THR A 277 15.38 1.42 -21.14
CA THR A 277 15.24 1.19 -19.69
C THR A 277 16.50 1.54 -18.92
N THR A 278 16.33 1.94 -17.67
CA THR A 278 17.47 2.13 -16.77
C THR A 278 18.13 0.80 -16.43
N ARG A 279 19.43 0.86 -16.12
CA ARG A 279 20.18 -0.32 -15.67
C ARG A 279 19.53 -0.88 -14.41
N VAL A 280 19.16 -2.16 -14.46
CA VAL A 280 18.60 -2.89 -13.32
C VAL A 280 19.63 -2.94 -12.18
N THR A 281 19.25 -2.44 -11.00
CA THR A 281 20.08 -2.48 -9.79
C THR A 281 20.23 -3.91 -9.27
N GLU A 282 21.28 -4.19 -8.50
CA GLU A 282 21.48 -5.53 -7.92
C GLU A 282 20.33 -5.93 -6.97
N ASP A 283 19.77 -4.97 -6.24
CA ASP A 283 18.60 -5.20 -5.39
C ASP A 283 17.38 -5.57 -6.22
N LEU A 284 17.14 -4.88 -7.35
CA LEU A 284 16.02 -5.22 -8.23
C LEU A 284 16.21 -6.59 -8.89
N LYS A 285 17.44 -6.95 -9.31
CA LYS A 285 17.75 -8.30 -9.80
C LYS A 285 17.47 -9.36 -8.74
N THR A 286 17.83 -9.09 -7.49
CA THR A 286 17.58 -10.02 -6.38
C THR A 286 16.07 -10.24 -6.19
N ILE A 287 15.28 -9.16 -6.23
CA ILE A 287 13.81 -9.23 -6.14
C ILE A 287 13.23 -10.00 -7.33
N THR A 288 13.60 -9.65 -8.57
CA THR A 288 13.04 -10.29 -9.76
C THR A 288 13.44 -11.75 -9.87
N ARG A 289 14.65 -12.12 -9.44
CA ARG A 289 15.09 -13.53 -9.33
C ARG A 289 14.27 -14.32 -8.33
N ALA A 290 14.09 -13.78 -7.13
CA ALA A 290 13.34 -14.43 -6.07
C ALA A 290 11.89 -14.70 -6.47
N LEU A 291 11.30 -13.79 -7.25
CA LEU A 291 9.94 -13.90 -7.79
C LEU A 291 9.90 -14.65 -9.14
N GLY A 292 11.05 -15.08 -9.66
CA GLY A 292 11.18 -15.78 -10.94
C GLY A 292 10.79 -14.94 -12.16
N ILE A 293 10.78 -13.61 -12.09
CA ILE A 293 10.34 -12.68 -13.16
C ILE A 293 11.52 -11.98 -13.87
N GLU A 294 12.71 -12.58 -13.88
CA GLU A 294 13.87 -12.03 -14.60
C GLU A 294 13.60 -12.00 -16.11
N LYS A 295 13.81 -10.82 -16.73
CA LYS A 295 13.72 -10.61 -18.17
C LYS A 295 14.71 -9.50 -18.57
N ASP A 296 15.45 -9.70 -19.65
CA ASP A 296 16.28 -8.64 -20.22
C ASP A 296 15.40 -7.67 -21.02
N LEU A 297 15.39 -6.40 -20.62
CA LEU A 297 14.52 -5.36 -21.16
C LEU A 297 15.33 -4.11 -21.51
N ARG A 298 16.48 -4.22 -22.18
CA ARG A 298 17.30 -3.03 -22.53
C ARG A 298 16.59 -2.04 -23.44
N LEU A 299 15.96 -2.53 -24.51
CA LEU A 299 15.28 -1.73 -25.54
C LEU A 299 13.92 -2.33 -25.95
N PRO A 300 12.97 -2.51 -25.01
CA PRO A 300 11.69 -3.15 -25.32
C PRO A 300 10.76 -2.22 -26.11
N THR A 301 9.89 -2.83 -26.89
CA THR A 301 8.69 -2.21 -27.46
C THR A 301 7.58 -2.09 -26.41
N LEU A 302 6.56 -1.25 -26.67
CA LEU A 302 5.38 -1.16 -25.81
C LEU A 302 4.68 -2.53 -25.61
N SER A 303 4.65 -3.36 -26.66
CA SER A 303 4.06 -4.70 -26.60
C SER A 303 4.82 -5.63 -25.67
N GLU A 304 6.16 -5.60 -25.71
CA GLU A 304 7.00 -6.40 -24.80
C GLU A 304 6.88 -5.94 -23.34
N LEU A 305 6.71 -4.64 -23.11
CA LEU A 305 6.43 -4.08 -21.78
C LEU A 305 5.07 -4.51 -21.24
N LYS A 306 4.03 -4.49 -22.08
CA LYS A 306 2.69 -5.01 -21.73
C LYS A 306 2.75 -6.50 -21.43
N GLN A 307 3.49 -7.27 -22.24
CA GLN A 307 3.70 -8.69 -22.02
C GLN A 307 4.44 -8.95 -20.72
N TYR A 308 5.50 -8.18 -20.43
CA TYR A 308 6.23 -8.29 -19.17
C TYR A 308 5.34 -8.02 -17.95
N ARG A 309 4.53 -6.96 -17.98
CA ARG A 309 3.54 -6.68 -16.92
C ARG A 309 2.54 -7.83 -16.76
N PHE A 310 2.10 -8.44 -17.85
CA PHE A 310 1.22 -9.61 -17.83
C PHE A 310 1.91 -10.85 -17.23
N ASP A 311 3.16 -11.12 -17.62
CA ASP A 311 3.95 -12.25 -17.14
C ASP A 311 4.17 -12.16 -15.61
N ILE A 312 4.47 -10.96 -15.11
CA ILE A 312 4.59 -10.70 -13.65
C ILE A 312 3.27 -11.05 -12.96
N ARG A 313 2.14 -10.54 -13.46
CA ARG A 313 0.81 -10.83 -12.88
C ARG A 313 0.53 -12.33 -12.83
N LYS A 314 0.90 -13.08 -13.87
CA LYS A 314 0.69 -14.53 -13.94
C LYS A 314 1.56 -15.30 -12.94
N LYS A 315 2.82 -14.88 -12.74
CA LYS A 315 3.72 -15.53 -11.77
C LYS A 315 3.37 -15.21 -10.32
N LEU A 316 2.84 -14.02 -10.07
CA LEU A 316 2.41 -13.57 -8.76
C LEU A 316 0.95 -13.81 -8.49
N ILE A 317 0.29 -14.75 -9.20
CA ILE A 317 -0.98 -15.28 -8.69
C ILE A 317 -0.60 -16.03 -7.41
N ILE A 318 -0.60 -15.26 -6.31
CA ILE A 318 -0.51 -15.78 -4.95
C ILE A 318 -1.78 -16.56 -4.80
#